data_AF-A0A7J4SNR9-F1
#
_entry.id   AF-A0A7J4SNR9-F1
#
_cell.length_a   1.000
_cell.length_b   1.000
_cell.length_c   1.000
_cell.angle_alpha   90.00
_cell.angle_beta   90.00
_cell.angle_gamma   90.00
#
_symmetry.space_group_name_H-M   'P 1'
#
loop_
_entity.id
_entity.type
_entity.pdbx_description
1 polymer ?
#
loop_
_entity_poly.entity_id
_entity_poly.type
_entity_poly.pdbx_seq_one_letter_code
_entity_poly.pdbx_strand_id
1 'polypeptide(L)'
;MVRVKGWGLPSTRREGPPYFTKSQIVTVFDQVAILLELDGANPFRVRAYQNASRALGQMNRHLMDVIESNALTDIKGIGKGLSSLIADVVMTGEWGDIQSLYDRVPPGLVEMVGIPGLGPKRARILSKELDVSSIESLKSACENNLVASLQGFGEKSQQRYLEGIELFRRNQGRTRLDVGLRFGLALEKRISDISGVEKAQLAGSARRRRETIGDLDIVVATRPENRTSVIESILDLPGIADIKGHGESKISLILEQSVLDSSFPTGSIDNALNEAILDRSEDATIDAQV
;
A
#
# COMPACT_ATOMS: atom_id res chain seq x y z
N MET A 1 -5.88 3.05 -0.09
CA MET A 1 -5.14 2.70 -1.32
C MET A 1 -5.02 1.19 -1.40
N VAL A 2 -5.23 0.58 -2.57
CA VAL A 2 -5.03 -0.88 -2.72
C VAL A 2 -3.54 -1.16 -2.61
N ARG A 3 -3.13 -2.04 -1.69
CA ARG A 3 -1.72 -2.43 -1.56
C ARG A 3 -1.41 -3.46 -2.63
N VAL A 4 -0.82 -3.03 -3.74
CA VAL A 4 -0.57 -3.87 -4.94
C VAL A 4 0.75 -4.67 -4.88
N LYS A 5 1.73 -4.23 -4.07
CA LYS A 5 2.99 -4.97 -3.89
C LYS A 5 2.79 -6.25 -3.08
N GLY A 6 3.38 -7.35 -3.57
CA GLY A 6 3.37 -8.65 -2.90
C GLY A 6 2.09 -9.46 -3.10
N TRP A 7 1.37 -9.22 -4.20
CA TRP A 7 0.25 -10.07 -4.60
C TRP A 7 0.73 -11.44 -5.01
N GLY A 8 -0.02 -12.46 -4.62
CA GLY A 8 0.33 -13.84 -4.86
C GLY A 8 -0.16 -14.74 -3.74
N LEU A 9 -0.13 -16.04 -4.01
CA LEU A 9 -0.49 -17.02 -2.99
C LEU A 9 0.59 -17.08 -1.90
N PRO A 10 0.19 -17.08 -0.61
CA PRO A 10 1.13 -17.24 0.48
C PRO A 10 1.73 -18.65 0.47
N SER A 11 3.00 -18.77 0.86
CA SER A 11 3.63 -20.05 1.15
C SER A 11 3.42 -20.43 2.62
N THR A 12 3.11 -21.70 2.90
CA THR A 12 3.05 -22.23 4.27
C THR A 12 4.31 -23.02 4.60
N ARG A 13 4.77 -22.91 5.85
CA ARG A 13 5.87 -23.71 6.42
C ARG A 13 5.37 -24.70 7.46
N ARG A 14 4.04 -24.80 7.63
CA ARG A 14 3.42 -25.72 8.58
C ARG A 14 3.33 -27.10 7.94
N GLU A 15 3.52 -28.13 8.76
CA GLU A 15 3.38 -29.53 8.36
C GLU A 15 1.96 -30.08 8.60
N GLY A 16 1.02 -29.22 8.99
CA GLY A 16 -0.36 -29.62 9.25
C GLY A 16 -1.33 -28.44 9.39
N PRO A 17 -2.64 -28.74 9.46
CA PRO A 17 -3.68 -27.72 9.53
C PRO A 17 -3.67 -26.94 10.86
N PRO A 18 -4.07 -25.65 10.86
CA PRO A 18 -4.44 -24.88 9.68
C PRO A 18 -3.20 -24.45 8.88
N TYR A 19 -3.14 -24.81 7.59
CA TYR A 19 -2.02 -24.47 6.70
C TYR A 19 -1.95 -22.97 6.45
N PHE A 20 -3.11 -22.30 6.35
CA PHE A 20 -3.24 -20.86 6.20
C PHE A 20 -4.18 -20.27 7.24
N THR A 21 -3.86 -19.06 7.68
CA THR A 21 -4.67 -18.34 8.66
C THR A 21 -5.86 -17.64 8.00
N LYS A 22 -6.88 -17.33 8.81
CA LYS A 22 -8.02 -16.48 8.40
C LYS A 22 -7.57 -15.19 7.70
N SER A 23 -6.56 -14.51 8.25
CA SER A 23 -6.05 -13.25 7.67
C SER A 23 -5.38 -13.43 6.31
N GLN A 24 -4.67 -14.55 6.09
CA GLN A 24 -4.10 -14.89 4.79
C GLN A 24 -5.19 -15.14 3.75
N ILE A 25 -6.24 -15.88 4.11
CA ILE A 25 -7.38 -16.17 3.22
C ILE A 25 -8.12 -14.89 2.84
N VAL A 26 -8.42 -14.02 3.81
CA VAL A 26 -9.03 -12.70 3.56
C VAL A 26 -8.20 -11.89 2.57
N THR A 27 -6.87 -11.83 2.79
CA THR A 27 -5.96 -11.11 1.90
C THR A 27 -5.99 -11.67 0.47
N VAL A 28 -5.96 -13.00 0.30
CA VAL A 28 -6.04 -13.63 -1.03
C VAL A 28 -7.40 -13.40 -1.68
N PHE A 29 -8.50 -13.45 -0.93
CA PHE A 29 -9.84 -13.23 -1.49
C PHE A 29 -10.05 -11.78 -1.93
N ASP A 30 -9.47 -10.81 -1.22
CA ASP A 30 -9.45 -9.40 -1.67
C ASP A 30 -8.67 -9.25 -2.98
N GLN A 31 -7.51 -9.90 -3.11
CA GLN A 31 -6.72 -9.90 -4.35
C GLN A 31 -7.49 -10.56 -5.49
N VAL A 32 -8.04 -11.76 -5.27
CA VAL A 32 -8.82 -12.52 -6.27
C VAL A 32 -10.03 -11.74 -6.75
N ALA A 33 -10.74 -11.03 -5.87
CA ALA A 33 -11.86 -10.19 -6.30
C ALA A 33 -11.43 -9.13 -7.32
N ILE A 34 -10.29 -8.46 -7.09
CA ILE A 34 -9.77 -7.45 -7.98
C ILE A 34 -9.27 -8.07 -9.29
N LEU A 35 -8.54 -9.18 -9.20
CA LEU A 35 -8.05 -9.90 -10.37
C LEU A 35 -9.20 -10.40 -11.26
N LEU A 36 -10.26 -10.95 -10.67
CA LEU A 36 -11.46 -11.34 -11.41
C LEU A 36 -12.12 -10.15 -12.11
N GLU A 37 -12.12 -8.97 -11.50
CA GLU A 37 -12.67 -7.77 -12.11
C GLU A 37 -11.80 -7.28 -13.28
N LEU A 38 -10.47 -7.39 -13.16
CA LEU A 38 -9.51 -7.10 -14.24
C LEU A 38 -9.60 -8.11 -15.40
N ASP A 39 -9.72 -9.41 -15.08
CA ASP A 39 -9.93 -10.52 -16.03
C ASP A 39 -11.31 -10.42 -16.73
N GLY A 40 -12.21 -9.58 -16.23
CA GLY A 40 -13.56 -9.41 -16.80
C GLY A 40 -14.51 -10.55 -16.47
N ALA A 41 -14.27 -11.25 -15.36
CA ALA A 41 -15.13 -12.31 -14.89
C ALA A 41 -16.54 -11.81 -14.54
N ASN A 42 -17.45 -12.76 -14.36
CA ASN A 42 -18.84 -12.48 -14.01
C ASN A 42 -18.95 -11.61 -12.72
N PRO A 43 -19.72 -10.50 -12.71
CA PRO A 43 -19.90 -9.66 -11.52
C PRO A 43 -20.44 -10.37 -10.28
N PHE A 44 -21.17 -11.47 -10.43
CA PHE A 44 -21.60 -12.32 -9.31
C PHE A 44 -20.42 -13.03 -8.66
N ARG A 45 -19.44 -13.51 -9.46
CA ARG A 45 -18.24 -14.16 -8.96
C ARG A 45 -17.33 -13.16 -8.22
N VAL A 46 -17.14 -11.97 -8.78
CA VAL A 46 -16.41 -10.87 -8.12
C VAL A 46 -17.03 -10.55 -6.76
N ARG A 47 -18.35 -10.32 -6.73
CA ARG A 47 -19.08 -10.03 -5.48
C ARG A 47 -19.02 -11.18 -4.47
N ALA A 48 -18.99 -12.44 -4.93
CA ALA A 48 -18.88 -13.59 -4.04
C ALA A 48 -17.56 -13.56 -3.25
N TYR A 49 -16.42 -13.32 -3.92
CA TYR A 49 -15.12 -13.21 -3.24
C TYR A 49 -15.04 -11.98 -2.32
N GLN A 50 -15.57 -10.83 -2.74
CA GLN A 50 -15.64 -9.63 -1.88
C GLN A 50 -16.48 -9.87 -0.61
N ASN A 51 -17.64 -10.52 -0.76
CA ASN A 51 -18.53 -10.82 0.35
C ASN A 51 -17.91 -11.85 1.29
N ALA A 52 -17.28 -12.90 0.76
CA ALA A 52 -16.61 -13.91 1.56
C ALA A 52 -15.40 -13.33 2.31
N SER A 53 -14.59 -12.48 1.66
CA SER A 53 -13.49 -11.75 2.31
C SER A 53 -14.00 -10.92 3.49
N ARG A 54 -15.04 -10.09 3.27
CA ARG A 54 -15.65 -9.27 4.32
C ARG A 54 -16.20 -10.12 5.47
N ALA A 55 -16.93 -11.18 5.13
CA ALA A 55 -17.56 -12.05 6.12
C ALA A 55 -16.52 -12.80 6.97
N LEU A 56 -15.46 -13.33 6.35
CA LEU A 56 -14.34 -13.95 7.06
C LEU A 56 -13.57 -12.95 7.91
N GLY A 57 -13.33 -11.74 7.40
CA GLY A 57 -12.62 -10.68 8.12
C GLY A 57 -13.36 -10.26 9.40
N GLN A 58 -14.69 -10.18 9.35
CA GLN A 58 -15.55 -9.80 10.47
C GLN A 58 -15.90 -10.96 11.42
N MET A 59 -15.56 -12.20 11.06
CA MET A 59 -15.86 -13.36 11.88
C MET A 59 -15.00 -13.37 13.15
N ASN A 60 -15.64 -13.37 14.32
CA ASN A 60 -14.96 -13.47 15.63
C ASN A 60 -14.71 -14.92 16.09
N ARG A 61 -15.42 -15.90 15.49
CA ARG A 61 -15.22 -17.32 15.77
C ARG A 61 -13.86 -17.80 15.24
N HIS A 62 -13.29 -18.81 15.87
CA HIS A 62 -12.08 -19.47 15.38
C HIS A 62 -12.39 -20.28 14.11
N LEU A 63 -11.54 -20.16 13.08
CA LEU A 63 -11.84 -20.69 11.75
C LEU A 63 -11.87 -22.23 11.71
N MET A 64 -10.98 -22.90 12.46
CA MET A 64 -10.96 -24.37 12.52
C MET A 64 -12.27 -24.92 13.08
N ASP A 65 -12.75 -24.35 14.19
CA ASP A 65 -13.96 -24.80 14.87
C ASP A 65 -15.18 -24.73 13.93
N VAL A 66 -15.26 -23.67 13.12
CA VAL A 66 -16.33 -23.49 12.12
C VAL A 66 -16.22 -24.50 10.97
N ILE A 67 -15.01 -24.88 10.58
CA ILE A 67 -14.75 -25.90 9.55
C ILE A 67 -15.14 -27.29 10.08
N GLU A 68 -14.66 -27.64 11.27
CA GLU A 68 -14.95 -28.93 11.92
C GLU A 68 -16.44 -29.11 12.18
N SER A 69 -17.16 -28.03 12.51
CA SER A 69 -18.61 -28.07 12.68
C SER A 69 -19.41 -27.94 11.38
N ASN A 70 -18.75 -27.93 10.20
CA ASN A 70 -19.38 -27.72 8.89
C ASN A 70 -20.29 -26.46 8.80
N ALA A 71 -19.97 -25.41 9.56
CA ALA A 71 -20.80 -24.20 9.70
C ALA A 71 -20.32 -23.02 8.83
N LEU A 72 -19.42 -23.26 7.88
CA LEU A 72 -18.92 -22.22 6.96
C LEU A 72 -20.04 -21.64 6.08
N THR A 73 -20.95 -22.48 5.61
CA THR A 73 -22.09 -22.02 4.77
C THR A 73 -23.14 -21.23 5.56
N ASP A 74 -23.12 -21.30 6.88
CA ASP A 74 -24.01 -20.51 7.75
C ASP A 74 -23.56 -19.05 7.82
N ILE A 75 -22.31 -18.77 7.41
CA ILE A 75 -21.78 -17.42 7.34
C ILE A 75 -22.37 -16.74 6.10
N LYS A 76 -23.26 -15.77 6.33
CA LYS A 76 -23.84 -14.94 5.27
C LYS A 76 -22.73 -14.32 4.41
N GLY A 77 -22.72 -14.67 3.13
CA GLY A 77 -21.71 -14.23 2.16
C GLY A 77 -20.75 -15.33 1.70
N ILE A 78 -20.75 -16.50 2.35
CA ILE A 78 -19.96 -17.68 1.97
C ILE A 78 -20.90 -18.76 1.41
N GLY A 79 -20.87 -18.95 0.09
CA GLY A 79 -21.61 -20.01 -0.58
C GLY A 79 -20.86 -21.35 -0.59
N LYS A 80 -21.52 -22.43 -1.02
CA LYS A 80 -20.96 -23.81 -1.04
C LYS A 80 -19.57 -23.90 -1.68
N GLY A 81 -19.38 -23.32 -2.87
CA GLY A 81 -18.09 -23.38 -3.56
C GLY A 81 -16.95 -22.68 -2.81
N LEU A 82 -17.23 -21.52 -2.21
CA LEU A 82 -16.23 -20.82 -1.39
C LEU A 82 -16.01 -21.52 -0.04
N SER A 83 -17.06 -22.13 0.53
CA SER A 83 -16.94 -22.96 1.73
C SER A 83 -15.99 -24.13 1.51
N SER A 84 -16.15 -24.86 0.41
CA SER A 84 -15.25 -25.97 0.04
C SER A 84 -13.81 -25.46 -0.14
N LEU A 85 -13.63 -24.38 -0.93
CA LEU A 85 -12.31 -23.79 -1.13
C LEU A 85 -11.64 -23.35 0.18
N ILE A 86 -12.38 -22.72 1.10
CA ILE A 86 -11.83 -22.32 2.41
C ILE A 86 -11.40 -23.54 3.21
N ALA A 87 -12.23 -24.60 3.23
CA ALA A 87 -11.89 -25.85 3.92
C ALA A 87 -10.63 -26.48 3.32
N ASP A 88 -10.52 -26.59 1.99
CA ASP A 88 -9.34 -27.14 1.30
C ASP A 88 -8.09 -26.31 1.63
N VAL A 89 -8.16 -24.98 1.49
CA VAL A 89 -7.04 -24.09 1.81
C VAL A 89 -6.56 -24.28 3.25
N VAL A 90 -7.48 -24.41 4.21
CA VAL A 90 -7.10 -24.56 5.63
C VAL A 90 -6.59 -25.97 5.94
N MET A 91 -7.21 -27.00 5.39
CA MET A 91 -7.01 -28.40 5.76
C MET A 91 -5.92 -29.10 4.94
N THR A 92 -5.75 -28.74 3.67
CA THR A 92 -4.79 -29.36 2.74
C THR A 92 -3.75 -28.36 2.21
N GLY A 93 -4.01 -27.05 2.33
CA GLY A 93 -3.14 -26.01 1.79
C GLY A 93 -3.33 -25.76 0.29
N GLU A 94 -4.39 -26.30 -0.31
CA GLU A 94 -4.65 -26.18 -1.74
C GLU A 94 -5.55 -24.99 -2.08
N TRP A 95 -5.10 -24.13 -2.99
CA TRP A 95 -5.85 -22.95 -3.44
C TRP A 95 -6.71 -23.20 -4.69
N GLY A 96 -6.80 -24.45 -5.14
CA GLY A 96 -7.41 -24.80 -6.42
C GLY A 96 -6.80 -24.01 -7.58
N ASP A 97 -7.66 -23.50 -8.47
CA ASP A 97 -7.26 -22.78 -9.69
C ASP A 97 -6.97 -21.28 -9.46
N ILE A 98 -6.78 -20.82 -8.22
CA ILE A 98 -6.50 -19.40 -7.97
C ILE A 98 -5.16 -18.96 -8.58
N GLN A 99 -4.15 -19.83 -8.60
CA GLN A 99 -2.84 -19.48 -9.15
C GLN A 99 -2.93 -19.05 -10.62
N SER A 100 -3.74 -19.75 -11.44
CA SER A 100 -3.89 -19.40 -12.85
C SER A 100 -4.48 -18.02 -13.08
N LEU A 101 -5.28 -17.50 -12.13
CA LEU A 101 -5.81 -16.14 -12.20
C LEU A 101 -4.72 -15.08 -12.00
N TYR A 102 -3.74 -15.33 -11.11
CA TYR A 102 -2.57 -14.45 -10.98
C TYR A 102 -1.74 -14.45 -12.27
N ASP A 103 -1.61 -15.60 -12.92
CA ASP A 103 -0.81 -15.74 -14.13
C ASP A 103 -1.47 -15.08 -15.37
N ARG A 104 -2.81 -15.06 -15.43
CA ARG A 104 -3.56 -14.46 -16.55
C ARG A 104 -3.61 -12.94 -16.54
N VAL A 105 -3.56 -12.31 -15.36
CA VAL A 105 -3.68 -10.84 -15.24
C VAL A 105 -2.29 -10.21 -15.30
N PRO A 106 -2.00 -9.36 -16.29
CA PRO A 106 -0.70 -8.69 -16.40
C PRO A 106 -0.36 -7.89 -15.14
N PRO A 107 0.89 -7.98 -14.62
CA PRO A 107 1.31 -7.24 -13.43
C PRO A 107 1.08 -5.74 -13.53
N GLY A 108 1.29 -5.14 -14.71
CA GLY A 108 1.08 -3.70 -14.90
C GLY A 108 -0.39 -3.27 -14.74
N LEU A 109 -1.38 -4.13 -15.04
CA LEU A 109 -2.78 -3.84 -14.72
C LEU A 109 -3.05 -3.86 -13.22
N VAL A 110 -2.41 -4.77 -12.50
CA VAL A 110 -2.48 -4.80 -11.03
C VAL A 110 -1.88 -3.52 -10.44
N GLU A 111 -0.72 -3.10 -10.94
CA GLU A 111 -0.08 -1.85 -10.51
C GLU A 111 -0.95 -0.61 -10.77
N MET A 112 -1.60 -0.55 -11.93
CA MET A 112 -2.53 0.54 -12.28
C MET A 112 -3.68 0.69 -11.28
N VAL A 113 -4.20 -0.40 -10.70
CA VAL A 113 -5.24 -0.32 -9.65
C VAL A 113 -4.73 0.34 -8.36
N GLY A 114 -3.41 0.38 -8.16
CA GLY A 114 -2.79 1.12 -7.06
C GLY A 114 -2.84 2.64 -7.23
N ILE A 115 -3.07 3.14 -8.45
CA ILE A 115 -3.17 4.57 -8.74
C ILE A 115 -4.42 5.15 -8.04
N PRO A 116 -4.27 6.18 -7.19
CA PRO A 116 -5.41 6.81 -6.52
C PRO A 116 -6.51 7.24 -7.50
N GLY A 117 -7.73 6.73 -7.29
CA GLY A 117 -8.89 7.03 -8.13
C GLY A 117 -9.05 6.15 -9.37
N LEU A 118 -8.10 5.25 -9.65
CA LEU A 118 -8.22 4.26 -10.72
C LEU A 118 -8.59 2.90 -10.13
N GLY A 119 -9.88 2.55 -10.21
CA GLY A 119 -10.38 1.24 -9.79
C GLY A 119 -10.27 0.16 -10.88
N PRO A 120 -10.39 -1.13 -10.53
CA PRO A 120 -10.20 -2.25 -11.45
C PRO A 120 -11.11 -2.22 -12.67
N LYS A 121 -12.42 -1.94 -12.52
CA LYS A 121 -13.32 -1.75 -13.67
C LYS A 121 -12.80 -0.74 -14.68
N ARG A 122 -12.28 0.40 -14.22
CA ARG A 122 -11.81 1.47 -15.09
C ARG A 122 -10.45 1.13 -15.70
N ALA A 123 -9.54 0.55 -14.91
CA ALA A 123 -8.26 0.04 -15.41
C ALA A 123 -8.46 -0.98 -16.54
N ARG A 124 -9.43 -1.90 -16.39
CA ARG A 124 -9.79 -2.86 -17.44
C ARG A 124 -10.33 -2.18 -18.70
N ILE A 125 -11.23 -1.20 -18.55
CA ILE A 125 -11.77 -0.47 -19.72
C ILE A 125 -10.63 0.24 -20.46
N LEU A 126 -9.75 0.93 -19.75
CA LEU A 126 -8.58 1.58 -20.35
C LEU A 126 -7.72 0.56 -21.09
N SER A 127 -7.42 -0.58 -20.45
CA SER A 127 -6.63 -1.64 -21.08
C SER A 127 -7.25 -2.17 -22.36
N LYS A 128 -8.55 -2.42 -22.35
CA LYS A 128 -9.26 -2.98 -23.49
C LYS A 128 -9.42 -1.98 -24.64
N GLU A 129 -9.69 -0.71 -24.34
CA GLU A 129 -10.04 0.30 -25.35
C GLU A 129 -8.82 1.06 -25.87
N LEU A 130 -7.75 1.16 -25.07
CA LEU A 130 -6.54 1.93 -25.39
C LEU A 130 -5.25 1.09 -25.42
N ASP A 131 -5.36 -0.23 -25.25
CA ASP A 131 -4.21 -1.17 -25.18
C ASP A 131 -3.16 -0.81 -24.12
N VAL A 132 -3.61 -0.18 -23.02
CA VAL A 132 -2.71 0.16 -21.91
C VAL A 132 -2.56 -1.04 -20.96
N SER A 133 -1.32 -1.34 -20.63
CA SER A 133 -0.92 -2.50 -19.82
C SER A 133 0.11 -2.17 -18.75
N SER A 134 0.50 -0.90 -18.63
CA SER A 134 1.49 -0.39 -17.68
C SER A 134 1.17 1.04 -17.26
N ILE A 135 1.84 1.51 -16.22
CA ILE A 135 1.74 2.90 -15.75
C ILE A 135 2.26 3.85 -16.83
N GLU A 136 3.34 3.48 -17.51
CA GLU A 136 3.96 4.27 -18.57
C GLU A 136 3.04 4.41 -19.79
N SER A 137 2.42 3.31 -20.23
CA SER A 137 1.46 3.38 -21.35
C SER A 137 0.17 4.11 -20.96
N LEU A 138 -0.29 3.99 -19.70
CA LEU A 138 -1.38 4.82 -19.20
C LEU A 138 -1.02 6.31 -19.19
N LYS A 139 0.17 6.68 -18.71
CA LYS A 139 0.64 8.07 -18.68
C LYS A 139 0.67 8.65 -20.09
N SER A 140 1.25 7.92 -21.03
CA SER A 140 1.29 8.32 -22.44
C SER A 140 -0.12 8.50 -23.02
N ALA A 141 -1.05 7.59 -22.73
CA ALA A 141 -2.44 7.71 -23.17
C ALA A 141 -3.14 8.96 -22.58
N CYS A 142 -2.83 9.32 -21.33
CA CYS A 142 -3.31 10.56 -20.72
C CYS A 142 -2.70 11.81 -21.38
N GLU A 143 -1.38 11.84 -21.60
CA GLU A 143 -0.67 12.96 -22.23
C GLU A 143 -1.13 13.21 -23.67
N ASN A 144 -1.52 12.15 -24.39
CA ASN A 144 -2.07 12.21 -25.73
C ASN A 144 -3.60 12.45 -25.77
N ASN A 145 -4.22 12.80 -24.64
CA ASN A 145 -5.67 13.04 -24.50
C ASN A 145 -6.60 11.87 -24.86
N LEU A 146 -6.06 10.66 -25.01
CA LEU A 146 -6.83 9.47 -25.41
C LEU A 146 -7.82 9.03 -24.31
N VAL A 147 -7.44 9.24 -23.04
CA VAL A 147 -8.29 8.90 -21.90
C VAL A 147 -9.49 9.83 -21.81
N ALA A 148 -9.30 11.13 -22.02
CA ALA A 148 -10.39 12.11 -21.99
C ALA A 148 -11.44 11.86 -23.09
N SER A 149 -11.02 11.34 -24.25
CA SER A 149 -11.92 11.03 -25.37
C SER A 149 -12.78 9.77 -25.17
N LEU A 150 -12.48 8.92 -24.19
CA LEU A 150 -13.18 7.65 -23.99
C LEU A 150 -14.54 7.85 -23.31
N GLN A 151 -15.58 7.14 -23.77
CA GLN A 151 -16.92 7.26 -23.20
C GLN A 151 -16.96 6.88 -21.71
N GLY A 152 -17.54 7.75 -20.88
CA GLY A 152 -17.55 7.57 -19.42
C GLY A 152 -16.24 7.98 -18.73
N PHE A 153 -15.29 8.49 -19.51
CA PHE A 153 -14.12 9.23 -19.07
C PHE A 153 -14.28 10.71 -19.50
N GLY A 154 -13.29 11.52 -19.17
CA GLY A 154 -13.28 12.96 -19.43
C GLY A 154 -12.04 13.59 -18.81
N GLU A 155 -11.82 14.87 -19.08
CA GLU A 155 -10.63 15.62 -18.66
C GLU A 155 -10.34 15.49 -17.16
N LYS A 156 -11.38 15.59 -16.32
CA LYS A 156 -11.24 15.41 -14.86
C LYS A 156 -10.69 14.04 -14.46
N SER A 157 -11.11 12.98 -15.18
CA SER A 157 -10.61 11.63 -14.90
C SER A 157 -9.15 11.49 -15.34
N GLN A 158 -8.82 12.02 -16.51
CA GLN A 158 -7.46 12.00 -17.04
C GLN A 158 -6.49 12.75 -16.12
N GLN A 159 -6.84 13.97 -15.73
CA GLN A 159 -6.04 14.78 -14.81
C GLN A 159 -5.84 14.06 -13.47
N ARG A 160 -6.91 13.48 -12.93
CA ARG A 160 -6.83 12.68 -11.70
C ARG A 160 -5.88 11.47 -11.84
N TYR A 161 -5.79 10.85 -13.00
CA TYR A 161 -4.87 9.73 -13.22
C TYR A 161 -3.42 10.19 -13.38
N LEU A 162 -3.17 11.32 -14.06
CA LEU A 162 -1.83 11.91 -14.10
C LEU A 162 -1.33 12.25 -12.70
N GLU A 163 -2.14 12.95 -11.91
CA GLU A 163 -1.83 13.26 -10.49
C GLU A 163 -1.65 11.98 -9.67
N GLY A 164 -2.54 11.00 -9.86
CA GLY A 164 -2.45 9.71 -9.20
C GLY A 164 -1.18 8.93 -9.54
N ILE A 165 -0.70 9.01 -10.78
CA ILE A 165 0.55 8.37 -11.23
C ILE A 165 1.75 9.00 -10.52
N GLU A 166 1.78 10.33 -10.43
CA GLU A 166 2.86 11.03 -9.72
C GLU A 166 2.86 10.67 -8.22
N LEU A 167 1.69 10.66 -7.58
CA LEU A 167 1.55 10.20 -6.19
C LEU A 167 1.97 8.74 -6.03
N PHE A 168 1.56 7.87 -6.96
CA PHE A 168 1.90 6.46 -6.93
C PHE A 168 3.42 6.26 -7.03
N ARG A 169 4.11 7.00 -7.91
CA ARG A 169 5.58 6.96 -8.05
C ARG A 169 6.28 7.42 -6.78
N ARG A 170 5.84 8.55 -6.20
CA ARG A 170 6.37 9.07 -4.93
C ARG A 170 6.25 8.03 -3.81
N ASN A 171 5.13 7.31 -3.75
CA ASN A 171 4.85 6.29 -2.72
C ASN A 171 5.44 4.90 -3.02
N GLN A 172 5.93 4.67 -4.25
CA GLN A 172 6.52 3.40 -4.68
C GLN A 172 8.05 3.39 -4.65
N GLY A 173 8.65 4.59 -4.58
CA GLY A 173 10.09 4.78 -4.49
C GLY A 173 10.66 4.02 -3.30
N ARG A 174 11.58 3.09 -3.58
CA ARG A 174 12.47 2.59 -2.54
C ARG A 174 13.74 3.41 -2.60
N THR A 175 14.10 4.02 -1.50
CA THR A 175 15.33 4.81 -1.38
C THR A 175 16.42 3.90 -0.85
N ARG A 176 17.66 4.05 -1.33
CA ARG A 176 18.79 3.34 -0.72
C ARG A 176 18.90 3.71 0.76
N LEU A 177 19.28 2.75 1.60
CA LEU A 177 19.35 2.96 3.04
C LEU A 177 20.22 4.17 3.42
N ASP A 178 21.36 4.36 2.77
CA ASP A 178 22.29 5.46 3.06
C ASP A 178 21.67 6.84 2.82
N VAL A 179 20.87 6.98 1.76
CA VAL A 179 20.14 8.23 1.47
C VAL A 179 18.99 8.39 2.45
N GLY A 180 18.15 7.37 2.59
CA GLY A 180 16.96 7.43 3.44
C GLY A 180 17.25 7.57 4.93
N LEU A 181 18.35 6.99 5.41
CA LEU A 181 18.77 7.08 6.82
C LEU A 181 19.15 8.51 7.22
N ARG A 182 19.71 9.32 6.30
CA ARG A 182 20.01 10.73 6.57
C ARG A 182 18.75 11.51 6.95
N PHE A 183 17.71 11.35 6.13
CA PHE A 183 16.40 11.96 6.37
C PHE A 183 15.73 11.39 7.62
N GLY A 184 15.80 10.07 7.83
CA GLY A 184 15.27 9.40 9.01
C GLY A 184 15.85 9.92 10.32
N LEU A 185 17.18 10.09 10.38
CA LEU A 185 17.86 10.59 11.57
C LEU A 185 17.59 12.09 11.80
N ALA A 186 17.49 12.89 10.74
CA ALA A 186 17.13 14.31 10.87
C ALA A 186 15.70 14.48 11.42
N LEU A 187 14.75 13.68 10.92
CA LEU A 187 13.38 13.70 11.41
C LEU A 187 13.28 13.14 12.85
N GLU A 188 13.97 12.04 13.16
CA GLU A 188 14.07 11.50 14.53
C GLU A 188 14.54 12.57 15.51
N LYS A 189 15.60 13.31 15.14
CA LYS A 189 16.13 14.40 15.95
C LYS A 189 15.10 15.52 16.16
N ARG A 190 14.49 16.03 15.09
CA ARG A 190 13.47 17.08 15.18
C ARG A 190 12.30 16.69 16.09
N ILE A 191 11.83 15.45 15.97
CA ILE A 191 10.74 14.94 16.81
C ILE A 191 11.22 14.75 18.26
N SER A 192 12.46 14.32 18.48
CA SER A 192 13.01 14.19 19.84
C SER A 192 13.15 15.51 20.58
N ASP A 193 13.28 16.63 19.85
CA ASP A 193 13.38 17.98 20.42
C ASP A 193 12.01 18.58 20.80
N ILE A 194 10.89 17.92 20.47
CA ILE A 194 9.53 18.38 20.82
C ILE A 194 9.27 18.21 22.31
N SER A 195 8.82 19.29 22.97
CA SER A 195 8.43 19.25 24.38
C SER A 195 7.33 18.21 24.63
N GLY A 196 7.57 17.31 25.59
CA GLY A 196 6.66 16.22 25.94
C GLY A 196 6.99 14.89 25.27
N VAL A 197 7.96 14.84 24.35
CA VAL A 197 8.54 13.59 23.83
C VAL A 197 9.59 13.07 24.83
N GLU A 198 9.40 11.83 25.30
CA GLU A 198 10.37 11.14 26.17
C GLU A 198 11.44 10.41 25.34
N LYS A 199 11.05 9.90 24.17
CA LYS A 199 11.95 9.24 23.23
C LYS A 199 11.35 9.23 21.82
N ALA A 200 12.14 9.52 20.80
CA ALA A 200 11.83 9.22 19.41
C ALA A 200 12.84 8.18 18.89
N GLN A 201 12.42 7.30 18.00
CA GLN A 201 13.31 6.30 17.41
C GLN A 201 12.87 5.91 16.00
N LEU A 202 13.80 5.95 15.04
CA LEU A 202 13.60 5.37 13.72
C LEU A 202 13.34 3.85 13.82
N ALA A 203 12.29 3.40 13.16
CA ALA A 203 11.76 2.05 13.18
C ALA A 203 11.76 1.44 11.77
N GLY A 204 10.86 0.48 11.54
CA GLY A 204 10.57 0.04 10.18
C GLY A 204 11.71 -0.64 9.44
N SER A 205 11.72 -0.43 8.11
CA SER A 205 12.73 -1.00 7.21
C SER A 205 14.14 -0.41 7.41
N ALA A 206 14.23 0.87 7.81
CA ALA A 206 15.48 1.54 8.12
C ALA A 206 16.16 0.95 9.36
N ARG A 207 15.42 0.74 10.46
CA ARG A 207 15.94 0.07 11.67
C ARG A 207 16.45 -1.34 11.39
N ARG A 208 15.79 -2.07 10.48
CA ARG A 208 16.20 -3.43 10.06
C ARG A 208 17.33 -3.43 9.03
N ARG A 209 17.90 -2.27 8.69
CA ARG A 209 19.00 -2.10 7.72
C ARG A 209 18.74 -2.81 6.39
N ARG A 210 17.51 -2.71 5.86
CA ARG A 210 17.21 -3.20 4.51
C ARG A 210 17.98 -2.34 3.51
N GLU A 211 18.58 -2.95 2.50
CA GLU A 211 19.42 -2.25 1.48
C GLU A 211 18.71 -1.06 0.83
N THR A 212 17.40 -1.20 0.68
CA THR A 212 16.49 -0.12 0.30
C THR A 212 15.39 -0.01 1.35
N ILE A 213 14.84 1.19 1.55
CA ILE A 213 13.77 1.51 2.49
C ILE A 213 12.60 2.18 1.75
N GLY A 214 11.40 2.09 2.31
CA GLY A 214 10.21 2.77 1.78
C GLY A 214 10.02 4.12 2.47
N ASP A 215 8.87 4.26 3.12
CA ASP A 215 8.58 5.31 4.10
C ASP A 215 9.51 5.25 5.32
N LEU A 216 9.62 6.39 6.01
CA LEU A 216 10.32 6.51 7.28
C LEU A 216 9.33 6.29 8.42
N ASP A 217 9.56 5.24 9.21
CA ASP A 217 8.78 4.97 10.41
C ASP A 217 9.52 5.53 11.64
N ILE A 218 8.87 6.34 12.47
CA ILE A 218 9.37 6.79 13.76
C ILE A 218 8.39 6.36 14.84
N VAL A 219 8.90 5.89 15.98
CA VAL A 219 8.09 5.60 17.16
C VAL A 219 8.40 6.64 18.22
N VAL A 220 7.35 7.27 18.73
CA VAL A 220 7.43 8.30 19.76
C VAL A 220 6.85 7.79 21.07
N ALA A 221 7.64 7.88 22.14
CA ALA A 221 7.19 7.70 23.50
C ALA A 221 6.84 9.06 24.10
N THR A 222 5.62 9.19 24.59
CA THR A 222 5.13 10.37 25.30
C THR A 222 4.12 9.92 26.36
N ARG A 223 3.93 10.76 27.39
CA ARG A 223 2.94 10.49 28.42
C ARG A 223 1.53 10.83 27.94
N PRO A 224 0.47 10.16 28.44
CA PRO A 224 -0.91 10.42 28.02
C PRO A 224 -1.31 11.89 28.09
N GLU A 225 -0.85 12.63 29.10
CA GLU A 225 -1.13 14.05 29.30
C GLU A 225 -0.51 14.98 28.23
N ASN A 226 0.60 14.57 27.62
CA ASN A 226 1.32 15.36 26.59
C ASN A 226 0.96 14.92 25.17
N ARG A 227 0.15 13.89 25.01
CA ARG A 227 -0.12 13.25 23.72
C ARG A 227 -0.69 14.23 22.69
N THR A 228 -1.69 15.02 23.07
CA THR A 228 -2.35 15.96 22.16
C THR A 228 -1.39 17.07 21.73
N SER A 229 -0.64 17.67 22.66
CA SER A 229 0.30 18.74 22.34
C SER A 229 1.48 18.26 21.49
N VAL A 230 1.95 17.03 21.70
CA VAL A 230 2.98 16.39 20.87
C VAL A 230 2.44 16.17 19.45
N ILE A 231 1.21 15.65 19.29
CA ILE A 231 0.60 15.47 17.97
C ILE A 231 0.48 16.82 17.25
N GLU A 232 -0.06 17.84 17.91
CA GLU A 232 -0.18 19.18 17.33
C GLU A 232 1.18 19.76 16.92
N SER A 233 2.21 19.59 17.76
CA SER A 233 3.58 20.04 17.45
C SER A 233 4.18 19.30 16.24
N ILE A 234 3.87 18.01 16.07
CA ILE A 234 4.31 17.24 14.89
C ILE A 234 3.59 17.73 13.63
N LEU A 235 2.29 18.03 13.73
CA LEU A 235 1.48 18.54 12.61
C LEU A 235 1.86 19.97 12.20
N ASP A 236 2.51 20.73 13.08
CA ASP A 236 3.00 22.09 12.83
C ASP A 236 4.49 22.15 12.44
N LEU A 237 5.13 20.99 12.20
CA LEU A 237 6.52 20.97 11.75
C LEU A 237 6.67 21.70 10.40
N PRO A 238 7.72 22.53 10.24
CA PRO A 238 7.94 23.25 8.99
C PRO A 238 8.16 22.30 7.81
N GLY A 239 7.62 22.68 6.65
CA GLY A 239 7.68 21.98 5.36
C GLY A 239 7.12 20.55 5.35
N ILE A 240 5.99 20.39 6.03
CA ILE A 240 5.00 19.38 5.68
C ILE A 240 4.35 19.81 4.35
N ALA A 241 4.53 18.99 3.31
CA ALA A 241 3.89 19.16 2.01
C ALA A 241 2.43 18.67 2.01
N ASP A 242 2.12 17.60 2.76
CA ASP A 242 0.77 17.04 2.86
C ASP A 242 0.57 16.22 4.14
N ILE A 243 -0.65 16.24 4.70
CA ILE A 243 -1.05 15.41 5.85
C ILE A 243 -1.97 14.31 5.33
N LYS A 244 -1.46 13.08 5.18
CA LYS A 244 -2.24 11.94 4.70
C LYS A 244 -3.29 11.46 5.70
N GLY A 245 -3.04 11.66 6.99
CA GLY A 245 -3.99 11.37 8.06
C GLY A 245 -3.33 11.41 9.44
N HIS A 246 -4.12 11.70 10.47
CA HIS A 246 -3.68 11.63 11.86
C HIS A 246 -4.80 11.10 12.75
N GLY A 247 -4.44 10.48 13.86
CA GLY A 247 -5.34 10.02 14.90
C GLY A 247 -4.63 10.01 16.26
N GLU A 248 -5.24 9.39 17.27
CA GLU A 248 -4.73 9.44 18.65
C GLU A 248 -3.35 8.80 18.87
N SER A 249 -2.87 7.97 17.93
CA SER A 249 -1.64 7.18 18.10
C SER A 249 -0.83 7.00 16.82
N LYS A 250 -1.23 7.65 15.73
CA LYS A 250 -0.55 7.54 14.44
C LYS A 250 -0.73 8.82 13.63
N ILE A 251 0.35 9.29 13.04
CA ILE A 251 0.39 10.40 12.10
C ILE A 251 1.04 9.90 10.80
N SER A 252 0.56 10.36 9.65
CA SER A 252 1.13 10.07 8.34
C SER A 252 1.25 11.36 7.55
N LEU A 253 2.49 11.72 7.21
CA LEU A 253 2.89 13.00 6.66
C LEU A 253 3.73 12.80 5.40
N ILE A 254 3.65 13.79 4.51
CA ILE A 254 4.58 13.96 3.41
C ILE A 254 5.39 15.22 3.70
N LEU A 255 6.71 15.09 3.80
CA LEU A 255 7.64 16.19 4.08
C LEU A 255 8.36 16.63 2.81
N GLU A 256 8.67 17.90 2.67
CA GLU A 256 9.61 18.38 1.65
C GLU A 256 11.05 17.96 2.01
N GLN A 257 11.87 17.57 1.03
CA GLN A 257 13.26 17.19 1.29
C GLN A 257 14.10 18.34 1.88
N SER A 258 13.87 19.57 1.41
CA SER A 258 14.58 20.80 1.80
C SER A 258 14.54 21.08 3.31
N VAL A 259 13.49 20.64 4.00
CA VAL A 259 13.30 20.80 5.45
C VAL A 259 14.35 20.05 6.24
N LEU A 260 14.73 18.88 5.76
CA LEU A 260 15.63 17.98 6.48
C LEU A 260 17.10 18.30 6.20
N ASP A 261 17.40 19.08 5.16
CA ASP A 261 18.76 19.50 4.77
C ASP A 261 19.39 20.53 5.70
N SER A 262 18.60 21.38 6.35
CA SER A 262 19.10 22.49 7.19
C SER A 262 19.80 22.07 8.50
N SER A 263 19.90 20.77 8.80
CA SER A 263 20.43 20.25 10.07
C SER A 263 21.85 19.68 10.01
N PHE A 264 22.56 19.78 8.87
CA PHE A 264 23.82 19.05 8.67
C PHE A 264 25.08 19.95 8.72
N PRO A 265 26.11 19.60 9.51
CA PRO A 265 27.46 20.07 9.29
C PRO A 265 27.99 19.45 8.00
N THR A 266 28.39 20.27 7.03
CA THR A 266 29.06 19.86 5.79
C THR A 266 30.47 19.34 6.08
N GLY A 267 30.55 18.13 6.63
CA GLY A 267 31.80 17.39 6.75
C GLY A 267 32.04 16.53 5.50
N SER A 268 33.08 16.87 4.74
CA SER A 268 33.83 15.99 3.81
C SER A 268 33.00 14.93 3.05
N ILE A 269 31.93 15.33 2.38
CA ILE A 269 31.27 14.52 1.35
C ILE A 269 31.53 15.22 0.01
N ASP A 270 31.95 14.45 -0.99
CA ASP A 270 32.22 14.93 -2.35
C ASP A 270 31.07 15.81 -2.85
N ASN A 271 31.41 17.03 -3.28
CA ASN A 271 30.46 17.97 -3.88
C ASN A 271 29.68 17.34 -5.05
N ALA A 272 30.28 16.38 -5.77
CA ALA A 272 29.63 15.63 -6.84
C ALA A 272 28.48 14.72 -6.35
N LEU A 273 28.54 14.18 -5.12
CA LEU A 273 27.45 13.41 -4.54
C LEU A 273 26.32 14.32 -4.04
N ASN A 274 26.67 15.49 -3.50
CA ASN A 274 25.67 16.50 -3.15
C ASN A 274 24.98 17.03 -4.41
N GLU A 275 25.73 17.33 -5.47
CA GLU A 275 25.18 17.75 -6.77
C GLU A 275 24.30 16.66 -7.39
N ALA A 276 24.68 15.38 -7.36
CA ALA A 276 23.84 14.29 -7.89
C ALA A 276 22.57 14.00 -7.04
N ILE A 277 22.56 14.43 -5.77
CA ILE A 277 21.37 14.40 -4.89
C ILE A 277 20.49 15.63 -5.15
N LEU A 278 21.10 16.81 -5.36
CA LEU A 278 20.43 18.08 -5.68
C LEU A 278 19.76 18.06 -7.07
N ASP A 279 20.43 17.47 -8.07
CA ASP A 279 19.93 17.34 -9.45
C ASP A 279 18.76 16.35 -9.55
N ARG A 280 18.42 15.66 -8.45
CA ARG A 280 17.33 14.70 -8.39
C ARG A 280 15.98 15.23 -7.95
N SER A 281 15.84 16.50 -7.52
CA SER A 281 14.58 17.26 -7.53
C SER A 281 14.60 18.42 -6.53
N GLU A 282 14.34 19.62 -7.01
CA GLU A 282 13.90 20.74 -6.16
C GLU A 282 12.49 20.50 -5.54
N ASP A 283 11.79 19.43 -5.95
CA ASP A 283 10.41 19.09 -5.55
C ASP A 283 10.22 17.69 -4.87
N ALA A 284 11.28 17.03 -4.38
CA ALA A 284 11.09 15.71 -3.76
C ALA A 284 10.44 15.79 -2.38
N THR A 285 9.59 14.80 -2.13
CA THR A 285 8.92 14.61 -0.86
C THR A 285 9.25 13.27 -0.21
N ILE A 286 9.19 13.20 1.12
CA ILE A 286 9.45 12.00 1.93
C ILE A 286 8.19 11.61 2.69
N ASP A 287 7.75 10.37 2.56
CA ASP A 287 6.65 9.81 3.34
C ASP A 287 7.18 9.37 4.73
N ALA A 288 6.52 9.87 5.78
CA ALA A 288 6.86 9.58 7.16
C ALA A 288 5.62 9.17 7.96
N GLN A 289 5.79 8.11 8.75
CA GLN A 289 4.81 7.64 9.73
C GLN A 289 5.40 7.79 11.12
N VAL A 290 4.65 8.45 12.00
CA VAL A 290 5.04 8.73 13.39
C VAL A 290 3.99 8.14 14.34
#